data_AF-A0A4V5TRR2-F1
#
_entry.id   AF-A0A4V5TRR2-F1
#
_cell.length_a   1.000
_cell.length_b   1.000
_cell.length_c   1.000
_cell.angle_alpha   90.00
_cell.angle_beta   90.00
_cell.angle_gamma   90.00
#
_symmetry.space_group_name_H-M   'P 1'
#
loop_
_entity.id
_entity.type
_entity.pdbx_description
1 polymer ?
#
loop_
_entity_poly.entity_id
_entity_poly.type
_entity_poly.pdbx_seq_one_letter_code
_entity_poly.pdbx_strand_id
1 'polypeptide(L)'
;RAYILNQDYYPVPIGVTGELYIAGAGVGRGYINKSDLTDEKFMSDPFIPGEKMYKTGDLTRWLSNGDIEYIGRVDHQVKVKGVRVEPDEIKNHILNHKSIENAIVVAKQNQSNESY
;
A
#
# COMPACT_ATOMS: atom_id res chain seq x y z
N ARG A 1 -8.48 12.98 -4.69
CA ARG A 1 -8.64 13.23 -3.23
C ARG A 1 -7.86 12.16 -2.48
N ALA A 2 -7.38 12.47 -1.29
CA ALA A 2 -6.67 11.52 -0.44
C ALA A 2 -7.26 11.56 0.97
N TYR A 3 -7.38 10.39 1.60
CA TYR A 3 -7.82 10.24 2.99
C TYR A 3 -6.81 9.38 3.74
N ILE A 4 -6.61 9.68 5.03
CA ILE A 4 -5.83 8.82 5.93
C ILE A 4 -6.81 8.32 6.97
N LEU A 5 -7.08 7.01 6.96
CA LEU A 5 -8.17 6.40 7.73
C LEU A 5 -7.65 5.39 8.75
N ASN A 6 -8.40 5.20 9.82
CA ASN A 6 -8.21 4.08 10.75
C ASN A 6 -8.86 2.78 10.20
N GLN A 7 -8.80 1.71 10.99
CA GLN A 7 -9.34 0.39 10.61
C GLN A 7 -10.87 0.39 10.42
N ASP A 8 -11.57 1.33 11.06
CA ASP A 8 -13.01 1.50 10.97
C ASP A 8 -13.42 2.53 9.89
N TYR A 9 -12.48 2.93 9.03
CA TYR A 9 -12.68 3.89 7.92
C TYR A 9 -13.00 5.33 8.33
N TYR A 10 -12.65 5.74 9.56
CA TYR A 10 -12.76 7.13 9.99
C TYR A 10 -11.46 7.91 9.73
N PRO A 11 -11.54 9.18 9.31
CA PRO A 11 -10.38 10.05 9.19
C PRO A 11 -9.61 10.18 10.50
N VAL A 12 -8.29 10.03 10.44
CA VAL A 12 -7.41 10.23 11.60
C VAL A 12 -7.01 11.70 11.75
N PRO A 13 -6.73 12.18 12.98
CA PRO A 13 -6.22 13.54 13.20
C PRO A 13 -4.85 13.79 12.55
N ILE A 14 -4.49 15.07 12.39
CA ILE A 14 -3.15 15.48 11.95
C ILE A 14 -2.08 14.89 12.88
N GLY A 15 -1.00 14.35 12.31
CA GLY A 15 0.09 13.71 13.03
C GLY A 15 -0.16 12.24 13.43
N VAL A 16 -1.39 11.74 13.30
CA VAL A 16 -1.74 10.35 13.60
C VAL A 16 -1.57 9.48 12.36
N THR A 17 -0.90 8.34 12.51
CA THR A 17 -0.73 7.37 11.43
C THR A 17 -2.02 6.63 11.15
N GLY A 18 -2.36 6.52 9.87
CA GLY A 18 -3.42 5.66 9.35
C GLY A 18 -3.05 5.12 7.98
N GLU A 19 -3.96 4.39 7.36
CA GLU A 19 -3.76 3.89 6.00
C GLU A 19 -4.22 4.93 4.97
N LEU A 20 -3.45 5.10 3.90
CA LEU A 20 -3.75 6.03 2.81
C LEU A 20 -4.78 5.43 1.84
N TYR A 21 -5.79 6.22 1.51
CA TYR A 21 -6.81 5.92 0.52
C TYR A 21 -6.89 7.04 -0.53
N ILE A 22 -7.11 6.67 -1.79
CA ILE A 22 -7.23 7.61 -2.91
C ILE A 22 -8.63 7.53 -3.50
N ALA A 23 -9.27 8.67 -3.72
CA ALA A 23 -10.62 8.75 -4.28
C ALA A 23 -10.73 9.79 -5.41
N GLY A 24 -11.78 9.65 -6.23
CA GLY A 24 -12.12 10.54 -7.34
C GLY A 24 -11.64 10.05 -8.70
N ALA A 25 -11.59 10.97 -9.68
CA ALA A 25 -11.42 10.64 -11.10
C ALA A 25 -10.14 9.85 -11.46
N GLY A 26 -9.12 9.87 -10.61
CA GLY A 26 -7.87 9.11 -10.79
C GLY A 26 -7.95 7.65 -10.36
N VAL A 27 -9.05 7.21 -9.73
CA VAL A 27 -9.23 5.81 -9.32
C VAL A 27 -9.54 4.96 -10.55
N GLY A 28 -8.71 3.93 -10.77
CA GLY A 28 -8.88 2.98 -11.87
C GLY A 28 -10.12 2.10 -11.74
N ARG A 29 -10.44 1.36 -12.80
CA ARG A 29 -11.61 0.46 -12.83
C ARG A 29 -11.46 -0.77 -11.92
N GLY A 30 -10.23 -1.18 -11.65
CA GLY A 30 -9.90 -2.43 -10.98
C GLY A 30 -8.76 -3.17 -11.69
N TYR A 31 -8.55 -4.41 -11.29
CA TYR A 31 -7.56 -5.33 -11.88
C TYR A 31 -8.22 -6.22 -12.95
N ILE A 32 -7.57 -6.36 -14.10
CA ILE A 32 -8.05 -7.21 -15.19
C ILE A 32 -8.08 -8.67 -14.71
N ASN A 33 -9.24 -9.33 -14.88
CA ASN A 33 -9.49 -10.74 -14.53
C ASN A 33 -9.20 -11.09 -13.05
N LYS A 34 -9.28 -10.11 -12.14
CA LYS A 34 -9.13 -10.33 -10.69
C LYS A 34 -10.23 -9.59 -9.93
N SER A 35 -11.46 -10.08 -10.02
CA SER A 35 -12.65 -9.49 -9.36
C SER A 35 -12.46 -9.40 -7.86
N ASP A 36 -12.04 -10.49 -7.22
CA ASP A 36 -11.99 -10.59 -5.76
C ASP A 36 -10.98 -9.58 -5.19
N LEU A 37 -9.81 -9.46 -5.83
CA LEU A 37 -8.80 -8.46 -5.47
C LEU A 37 -9.26 -7.04 -5.80
N THR A 38 -10.07 -6.87 -6.85
CA THR A 38 -10.65 -5.57 -7.19
C THR A 38 -11.63 -5.14 -6.09
N ASP A 39 -12.52 -6.01 -5.64
CA ASP A 39 -13.49 -5.69 -4.61
C ASP A 39 -12.83 -5.45 -3.25
N GLU A 40 -11.73 -6.15 -2.97
CA GLU A 40 -10.91 -5.91 -1.77
C GLU A 40 -10.24 -4.53 -1.77
N LYS A 41 -9.69 -4.09 -2.92
CA LYS A 41 -8.89 -2.86 -3.00
C LYS A 41 -9.68 -1.62 -3.45
N PHE A 42 -10.78 -1.79 -4.19
CA PHE A 42 -11.58 -0.72 -4.79
C PHE A 42 -12.98 -0.71 -4.19
N MET A 43 -13.11 -0.06 -3.05
CA MET A 43 -14.33 0.00 -2.26
C MET A 43 -15.19 1.23 -2.60
N SER A 44 -16.44 1.24 -2.14
CA SER A 44 -17.28 2.45 -2.19
C SER A 44 -16.69 3.55 -1.30
N ASP A 45 -16.68 4.79 -1.80
CA ASP A 45 -16.27 5.95 -0.99
C ASP A 45 -17.38 6.27 0.05
N PRO A 46 -17.09 6.17 1.37
CA PRO A 46 -18.07 6.45 2.41
C PRO A 46 -18.39 7.94 2.56
N PHE A 47 -17.58 8.83 1.99
CA PHE A 47 -17.72 10.28 2.08
C PHE A 47 -18.47 10.87 0.87
N ILE A 48 -18.45 10.19 -0.29
CA ILE A 48 -19.13 10.63 -1.50
C ILE A 48 -19.91 9.45 -2.12
N PRO A 49 -21.24 9.41 -1.96
CA PRO A 49 -22.08 8.35 -2.53
C PRO A 49 -21.89 8.22 -4.05
N GLY A 50 -21.70 6.97 -4.51
CA GLY A 50 -21.53 6.65 -5.92
C GLY A 50 -20.08 6.73 -6.44
N GLU A 51 -19.14 7.23 -5.64
CA GLU A 51 -17.71 7.18 -5.98
C GLU A 51 -17.03 5.92 -5.43
N LYS A 52 -15.84 5.62 -5.98
CA LYS A 52 -14.93 4.58 -5.50
C LYS A 52 -13.71 5.19 -4.82
N MET A 53 -13.20 4.43 -3.87
CA MET A 53 -11.98 4.69 -3.13
C MET A 53 -11.03 3.49 -3.25
N TYR A 54 -9.76 3.76 -3.51
CA TYR A 54 -8.70 2.77 -3.62
C TYR A 54 -7.89 2.70 -2.32
N LYS A 55 -7.83 1.49 -1.74
CA LYS A 55 -7.03 1.15 -0.56
C LYS A 55 -5.58 0.92 -0.98
N THR A 56 -4.68 1.84 -0.61
CA THR A 56 -3.30 1.78 -1.12
C THR A 56 -2.45 0.73 -0.43
N GLY A 57 -2.71 0.42 0.86
CA GLY A 57 -1.81 -0.36 1.71
C GLY A 57 -0.64 0.43 2.29
N ASP A 58 -0.52 1.73 2.00
CA ASP A 58 0.54 2.59 2.55
C ASP A 58 0.10 3.16 3.92
N LEU A 59 0.98 3.08 4.91
CA LEU A 59 0.82 3.79 6.18
C LEU A 59 1.40 5.19 6.06
N THR A 60 0.60 6.20 6.38
CA THR A 60 0.96 7.61 6.24
C THR A 60 0.37 8.45 7.39
N ARG A 61 0.80 9.70 7.51
CA ARG A 61 0.13 10.71 8.37
C ARG A 61 0.14 12.08 7.72
N TRP A 62 -0.86 12.89 8.07
CA TRP A 62 -0.86 14.30 7.70
C TRP A 62 0.14 15.06 8.55
N LEU A 63 0.93 15.90 7.89
CA LEU A 63 1.74 16.94 8.53
C LEU A 63 0.89 18.21 8.71
N SER A 64 1.29 19.07 9.65
CA SER A 64 0.57 20.32 9.94
C SER A 64 0.53 21.30 8.76
N ASN A 65 1.44 21.17 7.79
CA ASN A 65 1.49 21.96 6.57
C ASN A 65 0.59 21.40 5.44
N GLY A 66 -0.11 20.28 5.66
CA GLY A 66 -0.95 19.63 4.67
C GLY A 66 -0.24 18.63 3.78
N ASP A 67 1.06 18.39 3.98
CA ASP A 67 1.77 17.31 3.29
C ASP A 67 1.45 15.95 3.91
N ILE A 68 1.67 14.88 3.13
CA ILE A 68 1.56 13.50 3.59
C ILE A 68 2.97 12.95 3.83
N GLU A 69 3.25 12.56 5.07
CA GLU A 69 4.47 11.81 5.41
C GLU A 69 4.23 10.30 5.25
N TYR A 70 5.13 9.64 4.55
CA TYR A 70 5.13 8.19 4.38
C TYR A 70 5.80 7.50 5.57
N ILE A 71 5.12 6.52 6.17
CA ILE A 71 5.61 5.76 7.33
C ILE A 71 6.02 4.34 6.93
N GLY A 72 5.28 3.70 6.02
CA GLY A 72 5.57 2.33 5.61
C GLY A 72 4.43 1.65 4.88
N ARG A 73 4.41 0.32 4.95
CA ARG A 73 3.37 -0.53 4.36
C ARG A 73 2.62 -1.28 5.45
N VAL A 74 1.34 -1.51 5.22
CA VAL A 74 0.52 -2.44 6.03
C VAL A 74 0.91 -3.88 5.73
N ASP A 75 1.31 -4.16 4.49
CA ASP A 75 1.81 -5.45 4.05
C ASP A 75 3.34 -5.49 3.96
N HIS A 76 3.88 -6.61 3.46
CA HIS A 76 5.31 -6.82 3.31
C HIS A 76 5.88 -6.26 1.99
N GLN A 77 5.13 -5.46 1.22
CA GLN A 77 5.66 -4.84 0.01
C GLN A 77 6.74 -3.83 0.34
N VAL A 78 7.67 -3.61 -0.59
CA VAL A 78 8.78 -2.69 -0.39
C VAL A 78 8.98 -1.82 -1.62
N LYS A 79 9.42 -0.58 -1.42
CA LYS A 79 9.84 0.31 -2.50
C LYS A 79 11.36 0.27 -2.59
N VAL A 80 11.87 -0.28 -3.69
CA VAL A 80 13.29 -0.29 -4.02
C VAL A 80 13.49 0.69 -5.16
N LYS A 81 14.23 1.77 -4.94
CA LYS A 81 14.49 2.84 -5.94
C LYS A 81 13.20 3.38 -6.60
N GLY A 82 12.14 3.55 -5.81
CA GLY A 82 10.83 4.03 -6.28
C GLY A 82 9.99 2.99 -7.03
N VAL A 83 10.49 1.77 -7.20
CA VAL A 83 9.77 0.65 -7.82
C VAL A 83 9.15 -0.21 -6.73
N ARG A 84 7.87 -0.58 -6.91
CA ARG A 84 7.16 -1.48 -6.01
C ARG A 84 7.62 -2.92 -6.27
N VAL A 85 8.09 -3.58 -5.22
CA VAL A 85 8.58 -4.95 -5.25
C VAL A 85 7.78 -5.78 -4.26
N GLU A 86 7.38 -6.98 -4.68
CA GLU A 86 6.72 -8.00 -3.86
C GLU A 86 7.78 -9.03 -3.41
N PRO A 87 8.23 -9.05 -2.14
CA PRO A 87 9.20 -10.03 -1.69
C PRO A 87 8.75 -11.49 -1.90
N ASP A 88 7.44 -11.74 -1.81
CA ASP A 88 6.86 -13.06 -2.07
C ASP A 88 6.98 -13.50 -3.53
N GLU A 89 6.91 -12.57 -4.49
CA GLU A 89 7.15 -12.88 -5.91
C GLU A 89 8.60 -13.32 -6.12
N ILE A 90 9.55 -12.58 -5.55
CA ILE A 90 10.98 -12.93 -5.60
C ILE A 90 11.21 -14.29 -4.94
N LYS A 91 10.64 -14.52 -3.75
CA LYS A 91 10.72 -15.80 -3.03
C LYS A 91 10.22 -16.96 -3.90
N ASN A 92 9.04 -16.82 -4.50
CA ASN A 92 8.47 -17.85 -5.35
C ASN A 92 9.33 -18.10 -6.60
N HIS A 93 9.92 -17.05 -7.17
CA HIS A 93 10.86 -17.18 -8.28
C HIS A 93 12.13 -17.95 -7.88
N ILE A 94 12.71 -17.65 -6.71
CA ILE A 94 13.87 -18.37 -6.15
C ILE A 94 13.55 -19.85 -5.94
N LEU A 95 12.37 -20.16 -5.39
CA LEU A 95 11.92 -21.53 -5.12
C LEU A 95 11.70 -22.38 -6.39
N ASN A 96 11.64 -21.77 -7.58
CA ASN A 96 11.61 -22.53 -8.83
C ASN A 96 12.98 -23.20 -9.14
N HIS A 97 14.05 -22.81 -8.46
CA HIS A 97 15.37 -23.42 -8.63
C HIS A 97 15.46 -24.74 -7.85
N LYS A 98 15.61 -25.86 -8.56
CA LYS A 98 15.51 -27.23 -8.01
C LYS A 98 16.44 -27.56 -6.84
N SER A 99 17.56 -26.83 -6.69
CA SER A 99 18.51 -27.04 -5.59
C SER A 99 18.18 -26.27 -4.32
N ILE A 100 17.13 -25.44 -4.31
CA ILE A 100 16.74 -24.60 -3.18
C ILE A 100 15.47 -25.18 -2.58
N GLU A 101 15.54 -25.58 -1.31
CA GLU A 101 14.40 -26.15 -0.59
C GLU A 101 13.52 -25.08 0.06
N ASN A 102 14.14 -24.03 0.61
CA ASN A 102 13.46 -22.95 1.31
C ASN A 102 14.12 -21.60 1.01
N ALA A 103 13.32 -20.52 0.96
CA ALA A 103 13.80 -19.16 0.74
C ALA A 103 12.97 -18.14 1.53
N ILE A 104 13.64 -17.08 2.00
CA ILE A 104 13.01 -15.89 2.58
C ILE A 104 13.62 -14.65 1.93
N VAL A 105 12.78 -13.63 1.68
CA VAL A 105 13.22 -12.34 1.13
C VAL A 105 12.84 -11.26 2.14
N VAL A 106 13.83 -10.54 2.64
CA VAL A 106 13.65 -9.47 3.62
C VAL A 106 14.30 -8.22 3.07
N ALA A 107 13.54 -7.11 3.00
CA ALA A 107 14.15 -5.83 2.71
C ALA A 107 14.84 -5.28 3.96
N LYS A 108 16.04 -4.75 3.78
CA LYS A 108 16.85 -4.20 4.86
C LYS A 108 17.13 -2.73 4.57
N GLN A 109 16.76 -1.86 5.50
CA GLN A 109 17.16 -0.45 5.43
C GLN A 109 18.66 -0.33 5.73
N ASN A 110 19.38 0.47 4.94
CA ASN A 110 20.77 0.82 5.25
C ASN A 110 20.83 1.93 6.31
N GLN A 111 22.00 2.12 6.94
CA GLN A 111 22.22 3.11 8.02
C GLN A 111 21.88 4.57 7.65
N SER A 112 21.63 4.87 6.38
CA SER A 112 21.17 6.17 5.88
C SER A 112 19.64 6.35 5.86
N ASN A 113 18.85 5.41 6.39
CA ASN A 113 17.37 5.38 6.24
C ASN A 113 16.89 5.27 4.78
N GLU A 114 17.79 4.96 3.85
CA GLU A 114 17.42 4.64 2.47
C GLU A 114 17.09 3.15 2.37
N SER A 115 15.90 2.87 1.84
CA SER A 115 15.48 1.52 1.50
C SER A 115 16.17 1.13 0.19
N TYR A 116 17.18 0.25 0.28
CA TYR A 116 17.80 -0.37 -0.89
C TYR A 116 17.09 -1.68 -1.24
#